data_AF-M1RUY0-F1
#
_entry.id   AF-M1RUY0-F1
#
_cell.length_a   1.000
_cell.length_b   1.000
_cell.length_c   1.000
_cell.angle_alpha   90.00
_cell.angle_beta   90.00
_cell.angle_gamma   90.00
#
_symmetry.space_group_name_H-M   'P 1'
#
loop_
_entity.id
_entity.type
_entity.pdbx_description
1 polymer ?
#
loop_
_entity_poly.entity_id
_entity_poly.type
_entity_poly.pdbx_seq_one_letter_code
_entity_poly.pdbx_strand_id
1 'polypeptide(L)' 'MEALTAVQVALLTIYDMAKAVDRGMVMGDVHLLEKSGGKSGEWKA' A
#
# COMPACT_ATOMS: atom_id res chain seq x y z
N MET A 1 2.56 -8.90 5.91
CA MET A 1 1.49 -8.82 4.89
C MET A 1 0.56 -7.66 5.19
N GLU A 2 0.16 -7.56 6.45
CA GLU A 2 -0.68 -6.56 7.10
C GLU A 2 -0.38 -5.12 6.65
N ALA A 3 0.90 -4.70 6.64
CA ALA A 3 1.26 -3.35 6.20
C ALA A 3 0.87 -3.07 4.74
N LEU A 4 1.19 -3.99 3.83
CA LEU A 4 0.85 -3.86 2.40
C LEU A 4 -0.67 -3.97 2.20
N THR A 5 -1.34 -4.87 2.91
CA THR A 5 -2.81 -4.99 2.86
C THR A 5 -3.49 -3.71 3.33
N ALA A 6 -3.02 -3.11 4.44
CA ALA A 6 -3.57 -1.87 4.97
C ALA A 6 -3.44 -0.71 3.97
N VAL A 7 -2.27 -0.55 3.35
CA VAL A 7 -2.06 0.46 2.30
C VAL A 7 -3.01 0.23 1.12
N GLN A 8 -3.14 -1.01 0.65
CA GLN A 8 -4.04 -1.31 -0.47
C GLN A 8 -5.51 -1.02 -0.15
N VAL A 9 -5.98 -1.37 1.04
CA VAL A 9 -7.35 -1.06 1.45
C VAL A 9 -7.57 0.46 1.55
N ALA A 10 -6.61 1.21 2.11
CA ALA A 10 -6.69 2.66 2.18
C ALA A 10 -6.74 3.31 0.79
N LEU A 11 -5.89 2.87 -0.15
CA LEU A 11 -5.91 3.34 -1.53
C LEU A 11 -7.23 3.02 -2.24
N LEU A 12 -7.78 1.82 -2.00
CA LEU A 12 -9.11 1.44 -2.51
C LEU A 12 -10.22 2.34 -1.96
N THR A 13 -10.16 2.74 -0.69
CA THR A 13 -11.10 3.71 -0.10
C THR A 13 -10.98 5.08 -0.79
N ILE A 14 -9.76 5.56 -1.05
CA ILE A 14 -9.54 6.82 -1.77
C ILE A 14 -10.10 6.74 -3.18
N TYR A 15 -9.84 5.64 -3.91
CA TYR A 15 -10.39 5.42 -5.23
C TYR A 15 -11.92 5.44 -5.19
N ASP A 16 -12.53 4.77 -4.21
CA ASP A 16 -13.99 4.75 -4.05
C ASP A 16 -14.58 6.15 -3.88
N MET A 17 -13.92 7.02 -3.11
CA MET A 17 -14.37 8.40 -2.90
C MET A 17 -14.16 9.30 -4.14
N ALA A 18 -13.11 9.08 -4.92
CA ALA A 18 -12.72 9.95 -6.03
C ALA A 18 -13.09 9.45 -7.44
N LYS A 19 -13.54 8.20 -7.59
CA LYS A 19 -13.88 7.57 -8.90
C LYS A 19 -14.96 8.30 -9.71
N ALA A 20 -15.74 9.17 -9.07
CA ALA A 20 -16.73 10.00 -9.77
C ALA A 20 -16.08 11.12 -10.59
N VAL A 21 -14.90 11.59 -10.16
CA VAL A 21 -14.13 12.65 -10.82
C VAL A 21 -13.24 12.07 -11.90
N ASP A 22 -12.50 11.00 -11.58
CA ASP A 22 -11.64 10.30 -12.52
C ASP A 22 -11.66 8.79 -12.26
N ARG A 23 -12.01 8.01 -13.29
CA ARG A 23 -12.00 6.54 -13.23
C ARG A 23 -10.67 5.93 -13.66
N GLY A 24 -9.80 6.71 -14.30
CA GLY A 24 -8.50 6.29 -14.80
C GLY A 24 -7.38 6.32 -13.76
N MET A 25 -7.67 6.70 -12.51
CA MET A 25 -6.68 6.72 -11.43
C MET A 25 -6.00 5.35 -11.27
N VAL A 26 -4.68 5.36 -11.09
CA VAL A 26 -3.86 4.16 -10.89
C VAL A 26 -3.16 4.23 -9.55
N MET A 27 -3.18 3.12 -8.81
CA MET A 27 -2.39 2.94 -7.58
C MET A 27 -1.02 2.36 -7.96
N GLY A 28 0.05 3.08 -7.63
CA GLY A 28 1.43 2.69 -7.95
C GLY A 28 2.34 2.77 -6.73
N ASP A 29 3.60 2.36 -6.93
CA ASP A 29 4.70 2.48 -5.94
C ASP A 29 4.37 1.89 -4.55
N VAL A 30 3.59 0.81 -4.52
CA VAL A 30 3.28 0.08 -3.27
C VAL A 30 4.33 -0.99 -3.04
N HIS A 31 5.22 -0.73 -2.08
CA HIS A 31 6.25 -1.66 -1.65
C HIS A 31 6.57 -1.50 -0.17
N LEU A 32 7.22 -2.50 0.41
CA LEU A 32 7.69 -2.44 1.79
C LEU A 32 8.93 -1.54 1.83
N LEU A 33 8.98 -0.59 2.76
CA LEU A 33 10.15 0.28 2.95
C LEU A 33 11.13 -0.28 3.97
N GLU A 34 10.60 -0.84 5.05
CA GLU A 34 11.38 -1.39 6.15
C GLU A 34 10.58 -2.50 6.84
N LYS A 35 11.30 -3.48 7.37
CA LYS A 35 10.76 -4.46 8.31
C LYS A 35 11.84 -4.81 9.31
N SER A 36 11.50 -4.79 10.59
CA SER A 36 12.35 -5.26 11.66
C SER A 36 11.82 -6.56 12.27
N GLY A 37 12.73 -7.37 12.82
CA GLY A 37 12.40 -8.60 13.53
C GLY A 37 12.19 -9.87 12.68
N GLY A 38 12.09 -11.00 13.38
CA GLY A 38 12.03 -12.34 12.78
C GLY A 38 13.43 -12.91 12.47
N LYS A 39 13.47 -14.16 11.96
CA LYS A 39 14.73 -14.86 11.63
C LYS A 39 15.59 -14.09 10.61
N SER A 40 14.94 -13.31 9.75
CA SER A 40 15.61 -12.51 8.71
C SER A 40 16.25 -11.22 9.24
N GLY A 41 16.01 -10.82 10.50
CA GLY A 41 16.52 -9.56 11.03
C GLY A 41 15.87 -8.33 10.39
N GLU A 42 16.62 -7.22 10.38
CA GLU A 42 16.20 -5.98 9.72
C GLU A 42 16.33 -6.05 8.20
N TRP A 43 15.33 -5.53 7.51
CA TRP A 43 15.30 -5.39 6.06
C TRP A 43 14.89 -3.97 5.70
N LYS A 44 15.56 -3.39 4.71
CA LYS A 44 15.30 -2.05 4.18
C LYS A 44 15.44 -2.07 2.65
N ALA A 45 14.51 -1.41 1.96
CA ALA A 45 14.47 -1.31 0.50
C ALA A 45 15.59 -0.45 -0.06
#